data_AF-A0A968T599-F1
#
_entry.id   AF-A0A968T599-F1
#
_cell.length_a   1.000
_cell.length_b   1.000
_cell.length_c   1.000
_cell.angle_alpha   90.00
_cell.angle_beta   90.00
_cell.angle_gamma   90.00
#
_symmetry.space_group_name_H-M   'P 1'
#
loop_
_entity.id
_entity.type
_entity.pdbx_description
1 polymer ?
#
loop_
_entity_poly.entity_id
_entity_poly.type
_entity_poly.pdbx_seq_one_letter_code
_entity_poly.pdbx_strand_id
1 'polypeptide(L)'
;DWMSQGARVSQNLLYNNDKEDLFVEVNHGPLVIDNNIFLSPMAISNQSQGSAYIHNLIAGEISVRNEPNRFTPYFLPHSIEMAGLTSIYGGDDRFFNNIIVGKGTQMEELTGLTGYNDVRLPVWLKNNVFYFGARPSQKDGNSLTDADFDPKISLSEEDSKVILTFKLNSAFINYKVSPQSTTDLGKTKVSKAFFDNPDGSQNFFDRDYSGNKRSAVSPFAGPFNVVKEGTNSVYVW
;
A
#
# COMPACT_ATOMS: atom_id res chain seq x y z
N ASP A 1 16.01 -1.42 -3.39
CA ASP A 1 16.71 -1.10 -4.64
C ASP A 1 17.12 -2.41 -5.32
N TRP A 2 16.85 -2.54 -6.63
CA TRP A 2 17.04 -3.71 -7.53
C TRP A 2 16.57 -5.08 -7.03
N MET A 3 16.06 -5.90 -7.96
CA MET A 3 15.90 -7.35 -7.80
C MET A 3 15.09 -7.80 -6.56
N SER A 4 14.22 -6.95 -6.01
CA SER A 4 13.40 -7.30 -4.84
C SER A 4 12.21 -8.20 -5.20
N GLN A 5 12.41 -9.15 -6.12
CA GLN A 5 11.40 -10.07 -6.61
C GLN A 5 11.04 -11.09 -5.52
N GLY A 6 9.77 -11.12 -5.13
CA GLY A 6 9.27 -11.93 -4.01
C GLY A 6 9.44 -11.26 -2.64
N ALA A 7 9.96 -10.03 -2.57
CA ALA A 7 10.10 -9.33 -1.30
C ALA A 7 8.74 -8.97 -0.68
N ARG A 8 8.66 -9.07 0.65
CA ARG A 8 7.49 -8.68 1.43
C ARG A 8 7.88 -7.72 2.56
N VAL A 9 7.30 -6.53 2.56
CA VAL A 9 7.40 -5.54 3.64
C VAL A 9 6.05 -5.53 4.36
N SER A 10 6.01 -6.09 5.57
CA SER A 10 4.76 -6.31 6.28
C SER A 10 4.82 -5.90 7.74
N GLN A 11 3.76 -5.27 8.24
CA GLN A 11 3.57 -4.93 9.67
C GLN A 11 4.64 -4.00 10.24
N ASN A 12 5.11 -3.04 9.45
CA ASN A 12 6.12 -2.06 9.88
C ASN A 12 5.46 -0.72 10.25
N LEU A 13 6.05 -0.04 11.24
CA LEU A 13 5.79 1.35 11.57
C LEU A 13 6.93 2.20 11.02
N LEU A 14 6.63 3.12 10.10
CA LEU A 14 7.59 4.03 9.47
C LEU A 14 7.13 5.47 9.70
N TYR A 15 7.95 6.25 10.41
CA TYR A 15 7.63 7.61 10.84
C TYR A 15 8.92 8.39 11.11
N ASN A 16 8.85 9.71 11.05
CA ASN A 16 9.98 10.62 11.28
C ASN A 16 11.21 10.30 10.40
N ASN A 17 10.99 9.84 9.17
CA ASN A 17 12.05 9.65 8.18
C ASN A 17 12.29 10.94 7.39
N ASP A 18 13.56 11.30 7.20
CA ASP A 18 13.95 12.57 6.57
C ASP A 18 13.64 12.64 5.07
N LYS A 19 13.64 11.48 4.38
CA LYS A 19 13.45 11.39 2.93
C LYS A 19 12.11 10.76 2.57
N GLU A 20 12.05 9.43 2.55
CA GLU A 20 10.84 8.67 2.31
C GLU A 20 10.75 7.49 3.27
N ASP A 21 9.53 7.05 3.62
CA ASP A 21 9.36 5.82 4.40
C ASP A 21 9.75 4.58 3.58
N LEU A 22 9.34 4.54 2.32
CA LEU A 22 9.63 3.43 1.41
C LEU A 22 10.05 3.93 0.03
N PHE A 23 11.24 3.50 -0.40
CA PHE A 23 11.68 3.63 -1.79
C PHE A 23 11.79 2.26 -2.46
N VAL A 24 10.94 2.02 -3.45
CA VAL A 24 11.07 0.86 -4.35
C VAL A 24 11.68 1.31 -5.68
N GLU A 25 12.96 1.00 -5.88
CA GLU A 25 13.73 1.46 -7.03
C GLU A 25 14.07 0.30 -7.98
N VAL A 26 13.67 0.46 -9.26
CA VAL A 26 13.97 -0.39 -10.42
C VAL A 26 13.71 -1.89 -10.27
N ASN A 27 12.56 -2.22 -9.67
CA ASN A 27 12.08 -3.59 -9.52
C ASN A 27 10.95 -3.93 -10.49
N HIS A 28 10.83 -5.23 -10.82
CA HIS A 28 9.81 -5.78 -11.74
C HIS A 28 8.77 -6.65 -11.05
N GLY A 29 8.84 -6.70 -9.72
CA GLY A 29 7.99 -7.47 -8.85
C GLY A 29 8.05 -8.99 -9.05
N PRO A 30 7.16 -9.72 -8.36
CA PRO A 30 6.16 -9.23 -7.39
C PRO A 30 6.83 -8.63 -6.15
N LEU A 31 6.36 -7.48 -5.69
CA LEU A 31 6.62 -6.98 -4.33
C LEU A 31 5.31 -6.93 -3.56
N VAL A 32 5.33 -7.32 -2.30
CA VAL A 32 4.18 -7.21 -1.39
C VAL A 32 4.49 -6.19 -0.30
N ILE A 33 3.63 -5.20 -0.14
CA ILE A 33 3.70 -4.16 0.87
C ILE A 33 2.36 -4.17 1.60
N ASP A 34 2.28 -4.84 2.75
CA ASP A 34 1.00 -5.06 3.41
C ASP A 34 0.97 -4.74 4.90
N ASN A 35 -0.16 -4.22 5.38
CA ASN A 35 -0.37 -3.91 6.78
C ASN A 35 0.71 -2.98 7.38
N ASN A 36 1.29 -2.06 6.62
CA ASN A 36 2.27 -1.10 7.15
C ASN A 36 1.60 0.24 7.51
N ILE A 37 2.30 1.02 8.31
CA ILE A 37 1.91 2.37 8.75
C ILE A 37 3.01 3.33 8.30
N PHE A 38 2.70 4.19 7.32
CA PHE A 38 3.60 5.19 6.75
C PHE A 38 3.15 6.58 7.17
N LEU A 39 3.96 7.28 7.96
CA LEU A 39 3.60 8.56 8.59
C LEU A 39 4.56 9.71 8.25
N SER A 40 5.60 9.46 7.47
CA SER A 40 6.51 10.54 7.06
C SER A 40 5.92 11.35 5.89
N PRO A 41 6.35 12.61 5.69
CA PRO A 41 5.76 13.49 4.68
C PRO A 41 5.76 12.93 3.25
N MET A 42 6.77 12.14 2.91
CA MET A 42 6.84 11.31 1.71
C MET A 42 6.76 9.85 2.16
N ALA A 43 5.65 9.18 1.89
CA ALA A 43 5.45 7.81 2.31
C ALA A 43 6.09 6.83 1.32
N ILE A 44 5.79 6.99 0.03
CA ILE A 44 6.18 6.00 -0.98
C ILE A 44 6.77 6.71 -2.19
N SER A 45 8.04 6.42 -2.47
CA SER A 45 8.63 6.66 -3.79
C SER A 45 8.62 5.35 -4.56
N ASN A 46 7.84 5.29 -5.64
CA ASN A 46 7.77 4.14 -6.53
C ASN A 46 8.46 4.46 -7.86
N GLN A 47 9.69 3.99 -8.03
CA GLN A 47 10.38 3.95 -9.32
C GLN A 47 10.53 2.50 -9.80
N SER A 48 9.46 1.72 -9.65
CA SER A 48 9.37 0.29 -9.96
C SER A 48 8.04 -0.03 -10.65
N GLN A 49 7.80 -1.32 -10.90
CA GLN A 49 6.54 -1.87 -11.39
C GLN A 49 6.31 -3.26 -10.76
N GLY A 50 5.07 -3.73 -10.74
CA GLY A 50 4.76 -5.08 -10.24
C GLY A 50 4.62 -5.18 -8.72
N SER A 51 4.21 -4.11 -8.05
CA SER A 51 4.05 -4.07 -6.59
C SER A 51 2.58 -4.22 -6.16
N ALA A 52 2.34 -4.72 -4.94
CA ALA A 52 1.02 -4.80 -4.34
C ALA A 52 1.01 -4.17 -2.95
N TYR A 53 0.22 -3.11 -2.81
CA TYR A 53 0.00 -2.35 -1.58
C TYR A 53 -1.35 -2.73 -0.99
N ILE A 54 -1.36 -3.44 0.14
CA ILE A 54 -2.56 -4.08 0.68
C ILE A 54 -2.75 -3.71 2.15
N HIS A 55 -3.92 -3.17 2.52
CA HIS A 55 -4.22 -2.90 3.93
C HIS A 55 -3.22 -1.96 4.64
N ASN A 56 -2.58 -1.02 3.94
CA ASN A 56 -1.68 -0.04 4.58
C ASN A 56 -2.44 1.19 5.09
N LEU A 57 -1.86 1.88 6.06
CA LEU A 57 -2.17 3.27 6.38
C LEU A 57 -1.05 4.16 5.81
N ILE A 58 -1.41 5.05 4.88
CA ILE A 58 -0.46 5.90 4.15
C ILE A 58 -0.82 7.36 4.40
N ALA A 59 -0.10 8.03 5.30
CA ALA A 59 -0.29 9.42 5.68
C ALA A 59 0.87 10.32 5.17
N GLY A 60 1.20 10.17 3.90
CA GLY A 60 2.27 10.90 3.23
C GLY A 60 2.11 10.84 1.71
N GLU A 61 2.96 11.57 0.99
CA GLU A 61 2.93 11.61 -0.46
C GLU A 61 3.29 10.25 -1.07
N ILE A 62 2.65 9.93 -2.20
CA ILE A 62 2.97 8.77 -3.04
C ILE A 62 3.42 9.30 -4.39
N SER A 63 4.69 9.11 -4.71
CA SER A 63 5.29 9.49 -5.99
C SER A 63 5.49 8.24 -6.85
N VAL A 64 5.13 8.32 -8.13
CA VAL A 64 5.40 7.25 -9.11
C VAL A 64 6.19 7.82 -10.28
N ARG A 65 7.28 7.16 -10.65
CA ARG A 65 8.19 7.59 -11.71
C ARG A 65 8.62 6.42 -12.56
N ASN A 66 8.77 6.69 -13.86
CA ASN A 66 9.36 5.73 -14.79
C ASN A 66 10.89 5.76 -14.69
N GLU A 67 11.51 4.71 -15.18
CA GLU A 67 12.96 4.64 -15.39
C GLU A 67 13.22 3.91 -16.70
N PRO A 68 13.12 4.61 -17.85
CA PRO A 68 13.29 3.98 -19.15
C PRO A 68 14.75 3.69 -19.49
N ASN A 69 15.71 4.33 -18.80
CA ASN A 69 17.12 4.35 -19.21
C ASN A 69 17.99 3.30 -18.51
N ARG A 70 17.47 2.63 -17.47
CA ARG A 70 18.16 1.55 -16.77
C ARG A 70 17.49 0.21 -17.07
N PHE A 71 18.30 -0.75 -17.49
CA PHE A 71 17.89 -2.14 -17.64
C PHE A 71 18.30 -2.91 -16.39
N THR A 72 17.32 -3.45 -15.67
CA THR A 72 17.56 -4.24 -14.47
C THR A 72 16.99 -5.64 -14.63
N PRO A 73 17.62 -6.66 -14.02
CA PRO A 73 17.21 -8.03 -14.23
C PRO A 73 15.93 -8.39 -13.47
N TYR A 74 15.22 -9.39 -13.98
CA TYR A 74 14.18 -10.14 -13.28
C TYR A 74 14.45 -11.65 -13.41
N PHE A 75 13.86 -12.44 -12.52
CA PHE A 75 14.20 -13.85 -12.33
C PHE A 75 13.01 -14.76 -12.64
N LEU A 76 13.28 -16.05 -12.80
CA LEU A 76 12.24 -17.07 -12.73
C LEU A 76 11.60 -17.06 -11.31
N PRO A 77 10.31 -17.42 -11.17
CA PRO A 77 9.68 -17.48 -9.85
C PRO A 77 10.45 -18.39 -8.89
N HIS A 78 10.63 -17.94 -7.64
CA HIS A 78 11.30 -18.70 -6.57
C HIS A 78 12.71 -19.21 -6.93
N SER A 79 13.43 -18.45 -7.76
CA SER A 79 14.74 -18.84 -8.27
C SER A 79 15.69 -17.64 -8.36
N ILE A 80 16.99 -17.93 -8.35
CA ILE A 80 18.06 -16.97 -8.67
C ILE A 80 18.42 -16.99 -10.17
N GLU A 81 17.76 -17.82 -10.96
CA GLU A 81 17.96 -17.89 -12.42
C GLU A 81 17.35 -16.67 -13.10
N MET A 82 18.18 -15.89 -13.78
CA MET A 82 17.76 -14.68 -14.47
C MET A 82 16.88 -15.04 -15.68
N ALA A 83 15.69 -14.45 -15.75
CA ALA A 83 14.76 -14.63 -16.85
C ALA A 83 14.89 -13.54 -17.94
N GLY A 84 15.47 -12.38 -17.61
CA GLY A 84 15.77 -11.32 -18.57
C GLY A 84 16.13 -9.99 -17.91
N LEU A 85 16.29 -8.96 -18.74
CA LEU A 85 16.45 -7.57 -18.31
C LEU A 85 15.42 -6.68 -18.99
N THR A 86 14.93 -5.68 -18.27
CA THR A 86 14.05 -4.66 -18.85
C THR A 86 14.08 -3.36 -18.04
N SER A 87 13.42 -2.33 -18.56
CA SER A 87 13.30 -1.01 -17.91
C SER A 87 11.96 -0.85 -17.17
N ILE A 88 11.80 0.24 -16.42
CA ILE A 88 10.56 0.56 -15.71
C ILE A 88 9.66 1.43 -16.58
N TYR A 89 8.51 0.89 -16.95
CA TYR A 89 7.52 1.55 -17.80
C TYR A 89 6.43 2.27 -16.99
N GLY A 90 6.32 1.96 -15.70
CA GLY A 90 5.30 2.48 -14.77
C GLY A 90 4.00 1.69 -14.82
N GLY A 91 3.44 1.39 -13.64
CA GLY A 91 2.22 0.61 -13.46
C GLY A 91 2.50 -0.86 -13.12
N ASP A 92 1.58 -1.76 -13.51
CA ASP A 92 1.53 -3.15 -13.00
C ASP A 92 1.42 -3.23 -11.47
N ASP A 93 0.90 -2.16 -10.87
CA ASP A 93 0.78 -2.03 -9.43
C ASP A 93 -0.66 -2.27 -8.97
N ARG A 94 -0.78 -2.76 -7.74
CA ARG A 94 -2.04 -3.08 -7.08
C ARG A 94 -2.15 -2.25 -5.81
N PHE A 95 -3.28 -1.58 -5.61
CA PHE A 95 -3.63 -0.93 -4.34
C PHE A 95 -4.99 -1.43 -3.90
N PHE A 96 -5.02 -2.21 -2.84
CA PHE A 96 -6.24 -2.77 -2.29
C PHE A 96 -6.40 -2.46 -0.81
N ASN A 97 -7.60 -2.00 -0.46
CA ASN A 97 -8.02 -1.86 0.92
C ASN A 97 -7.10 -0.97 1.76
N ASN A 98 -6.45 0.06 1.18
CA ASN A 98 -5.58 0.97 1.92
C ASN A 98 -6.39 2.15 2.49
N ILE A 99 -5.88 2.79 3.55
CA ILE A 99 -6.31 4.12 3.99
C ILE A 99 -5.21 5.11 3.60
N ILE A 100 -5.57 6.12 2.82
CA ILE A 100 -4.65 7.14 2.31
C ILE A 100 -5.11 8.51 2.79
N VAL A 101 -4.21 9.25 3.41
CA VAL A 101 -4.51 10.52 4.08
C VAL A 101 -3.65 11.62 3.47
N GLY A 102 -4.30 12.71 3.08
CA GLY A 102 -3.65 13.88 2.50
C GLY A 102 -3.18 14.88 3.56
N LYS A 103 -2.93 16.11 3.12
CA LYS A 103 -2.47 17.23 3.96
C LYS A 103 -3.49 18.38 4.04
N GLY A 104 -4.76 18.10 3.71
CA GLY A 104 -5.86 19.06 3.67
C GLY A 104 -6.26 19.48 2.24
N THR A 105 -7.42 20.12 2.12
CA THR A 105 -8.05 20.44 0.82
C THR A 105 -7.49 21.68 0.12
N GLN A 106 -6.71 22.51 0.82
CA GLN A 106 -6.15 23.76 0.29
C GLN A 106 -4.78 23.60 -0.36
N MET A 107 -4.18 22.40 -0.31
CA MET A 107 -2.86 22.18 -0.90
C MET A 107 -2.97 21.81 -2.38
N GLU A 108 -2.13 22.43 -3.21
CA GLU A 108 -1.99 22.10 -4.63
C GLU A 108 -1.27 20.76 -4.84
N GLU A 109 -0.41 20.35 -3.88
CA GLU A 109 0.30 19.09 -3.91
C GLU A 109 -0.66 17.90 -3.79
N LEU A 110 -0.69 17.08 -4.85
CA LEU A 110 -1.59 15.94 -4.96
C LEU A 110 -1.09 14.78 -4.10
N THR A 111 -1.66 14.60 -2.91
CA THR A 111 -1.52 13.33 -2.18
C THR A 111 -2.56 12.33 -2.70
N GLY A 112 -2.19 11.05 -2.84
CA GLY A 112 -3.10 9.99 -3.28
C GLY A 112 -2.58 9.17 -4.45
N LEU A 113 -3.48 8.63 -5.27
CA LEU A 113 -3.15 7.72 -6.37
C LEU A 113 -3.29 8.34 -7.76
N THR A 114 -3.41 9.66 -7.85
CA THR A 114 -3.56 10.37 -9.14
C THR A 114 -2.37 10.15 -10.08
N GLY A 115 -1.17 9.92 -9.56
CA GLY A 115 0.02 9.57 -10.35
C GLY A 115 -0.14 8.29 -11.20
N TYR A 116 -1.09 7.42 -10.86
CA TYR A 116 -1.39 6.19 -11.62
C TYR A 116 -2.40 6.39 -12.77
N ASN A 117 -2.91 7.61 -12.98
CA ASN A 117 -3.85 7.89 -14.08
C ASN A 117 -3.20 7.65 -15.45
N ASP A 118 -1.93 8.04 -15.60
CA ASP A 118 -1.26 8.07 -16.91
C ASP A 118 -0.13 7.04 -17.04
N VAL A 119 -0.04 6.08 -16.10
CA VAL A 119 0.95 5.00 -16.20
C VAL A 119 0.67 4.08 -17.40
N ARG A 120 1.75 3.55 -17.98
CA ARG A 120 1.70 2.76 -19.22
C ARG A 120 1.15 1.35 -19.00
N LEU A 121 1.53 0.69 -17.92
CA LEU A 121 1.05 -0.65 -17.61
C LEU A 121 -0.28 -0.58 -16.83
N PRO A 122 -1.13 -1.63 -16.92
CA PRO A 122 -2.37 -1.68 -16.17
C PRO A 122 -2.13 -1.55 -14.67
N VAL A 123 -3.12 -1.03 -13.95
CA VAL A 123 -3.14 -1.00 -12.49
C VAL A 123 -4.44 -1.62 -11.98
N TRP A 124 -4.39 -2.14 -10.77
CA TRP A 124 -5.56 -2.68 -10.09
C TRP A 124 -5.74 -1.97 -8.76
N LEU A 125 -6.58 -0.95 -8.80
CA LEU A 125 -6.83 -0.08 -7.65
C LEU A 125 -8.28 -0.31 -7.26
N LYS A 126 -8.53 -0.75 -6.04
CA LYS A 126 -9.89 -0.98 -5.57
C LYS A 126 -9.96 -0.85 -4.05
N ASN A 127 -11.13 -0.43 -3.58
CA ASN A 127 -11.51 -0.48 -2.18
C ASN A 127 -10.64 0.41 -1.26
N ASN A 128 -9.96 1.43 -1.81
CA ASN A 128 -9.13 2.34 -1.02
C ASN A 128 -9.98 3.46 -0.41
N VAL A 129 -9.56 3.92 0.76
CA VAL A 129 -10.16 5.03 1.50
C VAL A 129 -9.26 6.25 1.36
N PHE A 130 -9.84 7.40 1.03
CA PHE A 130 -9.14 8.66 0.83
C PHE A 130 -9.67 9.73 1.78
N TYR A 131 -8.79 10.24 2.64
CA TYR A 131 -9.12 11.27 3.63
C TYR A 131 -8.29 12.52 3.47
N PHE A 132 -8.80 13.62 4.03
CA PHE A 132 -8.05 14.84 4.27
C PHE A 132 -7.31 15.38 3.03
N GLY A 133 -8.03 15.47 1.91
CA GLY A 133 -7.50 15.95 0.63
C GLY A 133 -6.76 14.92 -0.22
N ALA A 134 -6.56 13.67 0.24
CA ALA A 134 -6.05 12.60 -0.61
C ALA A 134 -7.02 12.31 -1.77
N ARG A 135 -6.48 12.02 -2.96
CA ARG A 135 -7.29 11.85 -4.18
C ARG A 135 -7.14 10.44 -4.78
N PRO A 136 -8.25 9.79 -5.15
CA PRO A 136 -8.19 8.53 -5.88
C PRO A 136 -7.63 8.70 -7.29
N SER A 137 -7.09 7.62 -7.84
CA SER A 137 -6.94 7.50 -9.28
C SER A 137 -8.32 7.41 -9.93
N GLN A 138 -8.45 7.88 -11.17
CA GLN A 138 -9.64 7.63 -11.99
C GLN A 138 -9.89 6.13 -12.25
N LYS A 139 -8.87 5.29 -12.02
CA LYS A 139 -8.91 3.84 -12.16
C LYS A 139 -9.26 3.11 -10.85
N ASP A 140 -9.49 3.82 -9.75
CA ASP A 140 -9.83 3.22 -8.45
C ASP A 140 -11.31 2.82 -8.39
N GLY A 141 -11.55 1.51 -8.25
CA GLY A 141 -12.89 0.96 -8.16
C GLY A 141 -13.41 0.96 -6.72
N ASN A 142 -14.67 1.38 -6.53
CA ASN A 142 -15.34 1.33 -5.23
C ASN A 142 -14.59 2.09 -4.12
N SER A 143 -13.91 3.20 -4.40
CA SER A 143 -13.21 3.99 -3.37
C SER A 143 -14.18 4.71 -2.42
N LEU A 144 -13.82 4.83 -1.14
CA LEU A 144 -14.45 5.78 -0.21
C LEU A 144 -13.62 7.07 -0.19
N THR A 145 -14.24 8.23 -0.36
CA THR A 145 -13.55 9.52 -0.29
C THR A 145 -14.30 10.47 0.63
N ASP A 146 -13.57 11.07 1.57
CA ASP A 146 -14.06 12.16 2.42
C ASP A 146 -12.91 13.17 2.60
N ALA A 147 -12.89 14.16 1.71
CA ALA A 147 -11.76 15.09 1.59
C ALA A 147 -11.64 16.04 2.80
N ASP A 148 -12.72 16.27 3.52
CA ASP A 148 -12.77 17.21 4.66
C ASP A 148 -12.54 16.51 6.01
N PHE A 149 -12.64 15.18 6.05
CA PHE A 149 -12.38 14.41 7.26
C PHE A 149 -10.88 14.29 7.54
N ASP A 150 -10.43 14.92 8.63
CA ASP A 150 -9.10 14.73 9.19
C ASP A 150 -9.11 13.59 10.23
N PRO A 151 -8.41 12.47 9.98
CA PRO A 151 -8.34 11.35 10.91
C PRO A 151 -7.52 11.65 12.18
N LYS A 152 -6.89 12.81 12.31
CA LYS A 152 -6.09 13.23 13.49
C LYS A 152 -5.09 12.15 13.91
N ILE A 153 -4.33 11.63 12.94
CA ILE A 153 -3.31 10.61 13.18
C ILE A 153 -2.20 11.19 14.05
N SER A 154 -1.87 10.51 15.14
CA SER A 154 -0.75 10.86 16.02
C SER A 154 -0.11 9.63 16.64
N LEU A 155 1.17 9.76 16.99
CA LEU A 155 1.90 8.79 17.80
C LEU A 155 2.15 9.38 19.20
N SER A 156 2.07 8.55 20.22
CA SER A 156 2.56 8.85 21.56
C SER A 156 3.41 7.69 22.08
N GLU A 157 4.34 8.01 22.98
CA GLU A 157 5.18 7.03 23.65
C GLU A 157 4.83 7.00 25.14
N GLU A 158 4.48 5.82 25.64
CA GLU A 158 4.14 5.57 27.04
C GLU A 158 4.81 4.26 27.49
N ASP A 159 5.64 4.30 28.55
CA ASP A 159 6.26 3.11 29.13
C ASP A 159 6.97 2.18 28.12
N SER A 160 7.75 2.75 27.19
CA SER A 160 8.44 2.02 26.10
C SER A 160 7.51 1.37 25.06
N LYS A 161 6.23 1.75 25.03
CA LYS A 161 5.28 1.37 23.98
C LYS A 161 4.99 2.56 23.09
N VAL A 162 4.74 2.29 21.81
CA VAL A 162 4.27 3.29 20.86
C VAL A 162 2.80 3.07 20.60
N ILE A 163 2.00 4.11 20.79
CA ILE A 163 0.55 4.10 20.58
C ILE A 163 0.22 4.97 19.38
N LEU A 164 -0.46 4.38 18.40
CA LEU A 164 -1.07 5.12 17.30
C LEU A 164 -2.50 5.49 17.67
N THR A 165 -2.81 6.78 17.60
CA THR A 165 -4.18 7.30 17.75
C THR A 165 -4.68 7.84 16.42
N PHE A 166 -5.92 7.53 16.06
CA PHE A 166 -6.57 8.00 14.84
C PHE A 166 -8.10 7.96 14.97
N LYS A 167 -8.80 8.64 14.07
CA LYS A 167 -10.25 8.70 14.00
C LYS A 167 -10.80 8.06 12.74
N LEU A 168 -11.96 7.43 12.86
CA LEU A 168 -12.74 6.90 11.75
C LEU A 168 -14.16 7.48 11.79
N ASN A 169 -14.72 7.80 10.63
CA ASN A 169 -16.09 8.28 10.50
C ASN A 169 -17.09 7.13 10.29
N SER A 170 -18.39 7.39 10.44
CA SER A 170 -19.42 6.37 10.24
C SER A 170 -19.46 5.85 8.80
N ALA A 171 -19.03 6.65 7.82
CA ALA A 171 -18.91 6.22 6.42
C ALA A 171 -17.92 5.05 6.28
N PHE A 172 -16.78 5.10 6.98
CA PHE A 172 -15.81 3.99 7.04
C PHE A 172 -16.41 2.72 7.61
N ILE A 173 -17.13 2.82 8.72
CA ILE A 173 -17.69 1.65 9.41
C ILE A 173 -18.71 0.92 8.54
N ASN A 174 -19.43 1.66 7.69
CA ASN A 174 -20.40 1.10 6.75
C ASN A 174 -19.79 0.71 5.39
N TYR A 175 -18.52 1.01 5.17
CA TYR A 175 -17.82 0.76 3.91
C TYR A 175 -17.29 -0.67 3.86
N LYS A 176 -17.82 -1.45 2.92
CA LYS A 176 -17.49 -2.87 2.76
C LYS A 176 -16.39 -3.05 1.72
N VAL A 177 -15.31 -3.72 2.11
CA VAL A 177 -14.22 -4.11 1.21
C VAL A 177 -14.14 -5.63 1.10
N SER A 178 -13.42 -6.13 0.09
CA SER A 178 -13.27 -7.57 -0.17
C SER A 178 -11.92 -8.08 0.33
N PRO A 179 -11.85 -9.31 0.86
CA PRO A 179 -10.56 -9.96 1.15
C PRO A 179 -9.71 -10.06 -0.12
N GLN A 180 -8.39 -10.09 0.06
CA GLN A 180 -7.43 -10.21 -1.03
C GLN A 180 -6.61 -11.48 -0.85
N SER A 181 -6.19 -12.07 -1.96
CA SER A 181 -5.30 -13.23 -1.96
C SER A 181 -4.42 -13.24 -3.21
N THR A 182 -3.43 -14.13 -3.25
CA THR A 182 -2.60 -14.34 -4.45
C THR A 182 -3.43 -14.46 -5.74
N THR A 183 -4.57 -15.15 -5.68
CA THR A 183 -5.48 -15.33 -6.82
C THR A 183 -6.05 -14.01 -7.30
N ASP A 184 -6.47 -13.14 -6.38
CA ASP A 184 -7.06 -11.84 -6.70
C ASP A 184 -6.02 -10.88 -7.29
N LEU A 185 -4.77 -10.96 -6.80
CA LEU A 185 -3.66 -10.15 -7.31
C LEU A 185 -3.17 -10.64 -8.68
N GLY A 186 -3.25 -11.94 -8.96
CA GLY A 186 -2.77 -12.53 -10.21
C GLY A 186 -1.25 -12.44 -10.35
N LYS A 187 -0.77 -12.20 -11.58
CA LYS A 187 0.65 -12.18 -11.92
C LYS A 187 1.15 -10.80 -12.31
N THR A 188 2.42 -10.54 -12.05
CA THR A 188 3.13 -9.41 -12.66
C THR A 188 3.21 -9.57 -14.18
N LYS A 189 3.29 -8.44 -14.88
CA LYS A 189 3.41 -8.36 -16.33
C LYS A 189 4.79 -8.78 -16.81
N VAL A 190 5.84 -8.43 -16.08
CA VAL A 190 7.24 -8.68 -16.48
C VAL A 190 7.72 -10.04 -15.99
N SER A 191 7.87 -10.25 -14.68
CA SER A 191 8.42 -11.49 -14.13
C SER A 191 7.49 -12.71 -14.25
N LYS A 192 6.21 -12.49 -14.58
CA LYS A 192 5.17 -13.54 -14.68
C LYS A 192 4.98 -14.35 -13.40
N ALA A 193 5.49 -13.85 -12.28
CA ALA A 193 5.40 -14.46 -10.97
C ALA A 193 4.12 -14.00 -10.25
N PHE A 194 3.66 -14.84 -9.32
CA PHE A 194 2.50 -14.57 -8.47
C PHE A 194 2.92 -13.83 -7.19
N PHE A 195 1.98 -13.12 -6.56
CA PHE A 195 2.16 -12.58 -5.21
C PHE A 195 1.89 -13.67 -4.16
N ASP A 196 2.72 -14.71 -4.17
CA ASP A 196 2.63 -15.91 -3.32
C ASP A 196 3.65 -15.87 -2.17
N ASN A 197 3.60 -16.89 -1.30
CA ASN A 197 4.59 -17.10 -0.25
C ASN A 197 5.91 -17.65 -0.84
N PRO A 198 7.03 -17.61 -0.10
CA PRO A 198 8.33 -18.11 -0.59
C PRO A 198 8.35 -19.59 -1.01
N ASP A 199 7.40 -20.39 -0.52
CA ASP A 199 7.23 -21.80 -0.90
C ASP A 199 6.26 -22.01 -2.09
N GLY A 200 5.79 -20.91 -2.71
CA GLY A 200 4.80 -20.91 -3.79
C GLY A 200 3.35 -21.10 -3.32
N SER A 201 3.09 -21.18 -2.02
CA SER A 201 1.73 -21.29 -1.50
C SER A 201 0.98 -19.96 -1.55
N GLN A 202 -0.35 -20.03 -1.62
CA GLN A 202 -1.21 -18.85 -1.67
C GLN A 202 -1.13 -18.03 -0.37
N ASN A 203 -1.02 -16.72 -0.52
CA ASN A 203 -1.19 -15.74 0.54
C ASN A 203 -2.64 -15.23 0.55
N PHE A 204 -3.23 -15.07 1.74
CA PHE A 204 -4.62 -14.66 1.95
C PHE A 204 -4.78 -13.30 2.63
N PHE A 205 -3.69 -12.62 3.01
CA PHE A 205 -3.71 -11.29 3.64
C PHE A 205 -4.73 -11.16 4.78
N ASP A 206 -4.98 -12.25 5.51
CA ASP A 206 -6.14 -12.41 6.37
C ASP A 206 -5.86 -12.11 7.84
N ARG A 207 -4.69 -11.53 8.11
CA ARG A 207 -4.30 -11.00 9.42
C ARG A 207 -3.97 -9.52 9.30
N ASP A 208 -4.28 -8.78 10.35
CA ASP A 208 -4.00 -7.36 10.46
C ASP A 208 -2.60 -7.10 11.07
N TYR A 209 -2.24 -5.85 11.28
CA TYR A 209 -0.97 -5.41 11.88
C TYR A 209 -0.67 -6.12 13.21
N SER A 210 -1.68 -6.29 14.06
CA SER A 210 -1.55 -6.91 15.38
C SER A 210 -1.71 -8.45 15.35
N GLY A 211 -1.84 -9.04 14.16
CA GLY A 211 -2.02 -10.48 13.98
C GLY A 211 -3.46 -10.97 14.13
N ASN A 212 -4.44 -10.08 14.32
CA ASN A 212 -5.85 -10.46 14.45
C ASN A 212 -6.40 -10.96 13.11
N LYS A 213 -7.25 -11.99 13.17
CA LYS A 213 -7.90 -12.53 11.97
C LYS A 213 -8.91 -11.51 11.42
N ARG A 214 -8.82 -11.25 10.12
CA ARG A 214 -9.77 -10.44 9.35
C ARG A 214 -11.02 -11.24 9.01
N SER A 215 -12.14 -10.54 8.82
CA SER A 215 -13.36 -11.16 8.29
C SER A 215 -13.11 -11.74 6.90
N ALA A 216 -13.52 -13.00 6.69
CA ALA A 216 -13.39 -13.69 5.40
C ALA A 216 -14.39 -13.17 4.32
N VAL A 217 -15.29 -12.27 4.68
CA VAL A 217 -16.35 -11.77 3.78
C VAL A 217 -16.29 -10.26 3.63
N SER A 218 -16.02 -9.54 4.71
CA SER A 218 -16.04 -8.07 4.73
C SER A 218 -15.03 -7.55 5.74
N PRO A 219 -13.71 -7.62 5.45
CA PRO A 219 -12.70 -7.01 6.31
C PRO A 219 -12.81 -5.48 6.29
N PHE A 220 -12.08 -4.79 7.17
CA PHE A 220 -11.88 -3.34 7.09
C PHE A 220 -10.66 -2.99 6.24
N ALA A 221 -10.72 -1.83 5.58
CA ALA A 221 -9.55 -1.22 4.96
C ALA A 221 -8.53 -0.77 6.02
N GLY A 222 -7.27 -0.64 5.61
CA GLY A 222 -6.16 -0.27 6.48
C GLY A 222 -5.62 -1.41 7.33
N PRO A 223 -4.62 -1.10 8.17
CA PRO A 223 -3.77 -2.10 8.80
C PRO A 223 -4.41 -2.76 10.03
N PHE A 224 -5.58 -2.30 10.49
CA PHE A 224 -6.24 -2.82 11.69
C PHE A 224 -7.64 -3.35 11.36
N ASN A 225 -8.01 -4.47 11.99
CA ASN A 225 -9.33 -5.07 11.85
C ASN A 225 -10.22 -4.84 13.08
N VAL A 226 -9.62 -4.55 14.24
CA VAL A 226 -10.35 -4.22 15.47
C VAL A 226 -10.42 -2.71 15.60
N VAL A 227 -11.46 -2.12 15.02
CA VAL A 227 -11.66 -0.67 14.97
C VAL A 227 -13.12 -0.30 15.23
N LYS A 228 -13.36 0.95 15.65
CA LYS A 228 -14.69 1.52 15.89
C LYS A 228 -14.81 2.93 15.31
N GLU A 229 -16.04 3.40 15.20
CA GLU A 229 -16.31 4.81 14.90
C GLU A 229 -15.68 5.72 15.98
N GLY A 230 -15.22 6.89 15.57
CA GLY A 230 -14.57 7.86 16.44
C GLY A 230 -13.12 7.49 16.71
N THR A 231 -12.64 7.78 17.92
CA THR A 231 -11.23 7.64 18.29
C THR A 231 -10.84 6.19 18.55
N ASN A 232 -9.74 5.77 17.95
CA ASN A 232 -9.08 4.48 18.13
C ASN A 232 -7.66 4.73 18.63
N SER A 233 -7.18 3.85 19.52
CA SER A 233 -5.82 3.84 20.02
C SER A 233 -5.32 2.41 20.03
N VAL A 234 -4.19 2.16 19.37
CA VAL A 234 -3.63 0.82 19.15
C VAL A 234 -2.14 0.81 19.42
N TYR A 235 -1.65 -0.27 20.03
CA TYR A 235 -0.21 -0.48 20.21
C TYR A 235 0.42 -0.88 18.88
N VAL A 236 1.50 -0.19 18.53
CA VAL A 236 2.24 -0.40 17.27
C VAL A 236 3.73 -0.68 17.51
N TRP A 237 4.19 -0.59 18.75
CA TRP A 237 5.48 -1.09 19.23
C TRP A 237 5.43 -1.32 20.74
#